data_AF-A0A920ECJ5-F1
#
_entry.id   AF-A0A920ECJ5-F1
#
_cell.length_a   1.000
_cell.length_b   1.000
_cell.length_c   1.000
_cell.angle_alpha   90.00
_cell.angle_beta   90.00
_cell.angle_gamma   90.00
#
_symmetry.space_group_name_H-M   'P 1'
#
loop_
_entity.id
_entity.type
_entity.pdbx_description
1 polymer ?
#
loop_
_entity_poly.entity_id
_entity_poly.type
_entity_poly.pdbx_seq_one_letter_code
_entity_poly.pdbx_strand_id
1 'polypeptide(L)'
;MLRYWGNDTATAETIKQGRWLAMGDIGKIVDGRLYINSRARDMIIRSGENIYPVEIEHRLESHPFIHEAAVVGVDDDEKGQIPKAIIVLSDNGHLR
;
A
#
# COMPACT_ATOMS: atom_id res chain seq x y z
N MET A 1 3.51 -20.19 -11.37
CA MET A 1 3.76 -20.86 -10.08
C MET A 1 2.80 -22.04 -9.94
N LEU A 2 3.25 -23.19 -9.42
CA LEU A 2 2.38 -24.38 -9.24
C LEU A 2 1.76 -24.44 -7.85
N ARG A 3 2.55 -24.17 -6.80
CA ARG A 3 2.18 -24.11 -5.39
C ARG A 3 3.33 -23.54 -4.58
N TYR A 4 3.07 -23.18 -3.33
CA TYR A 4 4.16 -22.96 -2.36
C TYR A 4 4.80 -24.29 -2.01
N TRP A 5 6.11 -24.26 -1.73
CA TRP A 5 6.85 -25.46 -1.33
C TRP A 5 6.47 -25.87 0.10
N GLY A 6 5.95 -27.09 0.27
CA GLY A 6 5.61 -27.64 1.59
C GLY A 6 4.52 -26.90 2.36
N ASN A 7 3.74 -26.03 1.72
CA ASN A 7 2.71 -25.22 2.37
C ASN A 7 1.41 -25.22 1.57
N ASP A 8 0.57 -26.22 1.81
CA ASP A 8 -0.70 -26.40 1.14
C ASP A 8 -1.73 -25.33 1.55
N THR A 9 -1.70 -24.87 2.81
CA THR A 9 -2.57 -23.79 3.30
C THR A 9 -2.32 -22.49 2.55
N ALA A 10 -1.06 -22.02 2.49
CA ALA A 10 -0.71 -20.82 1.74
C ALA A 10 -1.03 -20.95 0.24
N THR A 11 -0.92 -22.17 -0.31
CA THR A 11 -1.29 -22.47 -1.69
C THR A 11 -2.79 -22.28 -1.91
N ALA A 12 -3.64 -22.85 -1.06
CA ALA A 12 -5.09 -22.70 -1.15
C ALA A 12 -5.57 -21.26 -0.89
N GLU A 13 -4.88 -20.52 -0.03
CA GLU A 13 -5.16 -19.12 0.25
C GLU A 13 -4.78 -18.20 -0.92
N THR A 14 -3.76 -18.55 -1.70
CA THR A 14 -3.20 -17.67 -2.75
C THR A 14 -3.68 -18.03 -4.15
N ILE A 15 -3.78 -19.32 -4.47
CA ILE A 15 -4.26 -19.81 -5.77
C ILE A 15 -5.75 -20.18 -5.64
N LYS A 16 -6.62 -19.32 -6.14
CA LYS A 16 -8.07 -19.47 -6.11
C LYS A 16 -8.57 -20.40 -7.22
N GLN A 17 -9.88 -20.70 -7.19
CA GLN A 17 -10.55 -21.48 -8.23
C GLN A 17 -10.20 -20.97 -9.64
N GLY A 18 -10.06 -21.87 -10.61
CA GLY A 18 -9.66 -21.49 -11.98
C GLY A 18 -8.17 -21.11 -12.14
N ARG A 19 -7.34 -21.32 -11.10
CA ARG A 19 -5.92 -20.93 -11.04
C ARG A 19 -5.69 -19.41 -11.04
N TRP A 20 -6.65 -18.65 -10.52
CA TRP A 20 -6.47 -17.22 -10.30
C TRP A 20 -5.50 -16.97 -9.14
N LEU A 21 -4.46 -16.18 -9.39
CA LEU A 21 -3.47 -15.83 -8.39
C LEU A 21 -3.91 -14.56 -7.64
N ALA A 22 -4.23 -14.69 -6.36
CA ALA A 22 -4.52 -13.56 -5.49
C ALA A 22 -3.21 -12.82 -5.13
N MET A 23 -2.82 -11.88 -5.98
CA MET A 23 -1.58 -11.09 -5.83
C MET A 23 -1.57 -10.23 -4.56
N GLY A 24 -2.76 -9.88 -4.06
CA GLY A 24 -2.92 -8.94 -2.95
C GLY A 24 -2.84 -7.48 -3.39
N ASP A 25 -2.82 -7.20 -4.69
CA ASP A 25 -2.87 -5.84 -5.24
C ASP A 25 -4.32 -5.36 -5.37
N ILE A 26 -4.54 -4.10 -5.05
CA ILE A 26 -5.80 -3.36 -5.22
C ILE A 26 -5.60 -2.39 -6.37
N GLY A 27 -6.57 -2.34 -7.27
CA GLY A 27 -6.51 -1.47 -8.43
C GLY A 27 -7.86 -1.33 -9.11
N LYS A 28 -7.87 -0.62 -10.24
CA LYS A 28 -9.05 -0.41 -11.07
C LYS A 28 -8.72 -0.56 -12.54
N ILE A 29 -9.71 -0.96 -13.32
CA ILE A 29 -9.64 -0.97 -14.79
C ILE A 29 -10.39 0.26 -15.30
N VAL A 30 -9.73 1.08 -16.11
CA VAL A 30 -10.31 2.25 -16.77
C VAL A 30 -9.93 2.19 -18.24
N ASP A 31 -10.92 2.21 -19.14
CA ASP A 31 -10.73 2.16 -20.60
C ASP A 31 -9.80 1.03 -21.07
N GLY A 32 -9.99 -0.17 -20.48
CA GLY A 32 -9.18 -1.35 -20.79
C GLY A 32 -7.75 -1.32 -20.24
N ARG A 33 -7.38 -0.30 -19.47
CA ARG A 33 -6.08 -0.20 -18.78
C ARG A 33 -6.22 -0.52 -17.30
N LEU A 34 -5.32 -1.36 -16.79
CA LEU A 34 -5.23 -1.67 -15.36
C LEU A 34 -4.34 -0.63 -14.66
N TYR A 35 -4.86 -0.05 -13.59
CA TYR A 35 -4.14 0.83 -12.67
C TYR A 35 -4.00 0.11 -11.34
N ILE A 36 -2.77 -0.12 -10.89
CA ILE A 36 -2.49 -0.70 -9.58
C ILE A 36 -2.37 0.46 -8.60
N ASN A 37 -3.23 0.49 -7.59
CA ASN A 37 -3.24 1.52 -6.58
C ASN A 37 -2.31 1.15 -5.43
N SER A 38 -2.58 0.06 -4.72
CA SER A 38 -1.85 -0.30 -3.49
C SER A 38 -1.91 -1.81 -3.26
N ARG A 39 -1.35 -2.29 -2.15
CA ARG A 39 -1.55 -3.66 -1.68
C ARG A 39 -2.59 -3.70 -0.58
N ALA A 40 -3.43 -4.73 -0.61
CA ALA A 40 -4.48 -4.97 0.37
C ALA A 40 -3.95 -5.07 1.81
N ARG A 41 -2.71 -5.54 1.98
CA ARG A 41 -2.06 -5.65 3.31
C ARG A 41 -1.42 -4.35 3.79
N ASP A 42 -1.18 -3.40 2.88
CA ASP A 42 -0.53 -2.12 3.18
C ASP A 42 -1.56 -1.00 3.39
N MET A 43 -2.87 -1.32 3.36
CA MET A 43 -3.96 -0.37 3.54
C MET A 43 -4.08 0.08 5.01
N ILE A 44 -4.16 1.39 5.24
CA ILE A 44 -4.35 1.99 6.56
C ILE A 44 -5.85 2.18 6.79
N ILE A 45 -6.38 1.65 7.89
CA ILE A 45 -7.80 1.79 8.23
C ILE A 45 -7.95 2.78 9.37
N ARG A 46 -8.42 3.99 9.06
CA ARG A 46 -8.62 5.07 10.04
C ARG A 46 -10.10 5.35 10.21
N SER A 47 -10.65 5.04 11.38
CA SER A 47 -12.07 5.27 11.70
C SER A 47 -13.05 4.69 10.66
N GLY A 48 -12.71 3.55 10.05
CA GLY A 48 -13.52 2.90 9.02
C GLY A 48 -13.23 3.34 7.58
N GLU A 49 -12.38 4.36 7.39
CA GLU A 49 -11.95 4.83 6.08
C GLU A 49 -10.68 4.10 5.60
N ASN A 50 -10.66 3.74 4.32
CA ASN A 50 -9.50 3.13 3.67
C ASN A 50 -8.56 4.21 3.14
N ILE A 51 -7.36 4.26 3.70
CA ILE A 51 -6.29 5.18 3.27
C ILE A 51 -5.20 4.36 2.57
N TYR A 52 -4.88 4.74 1.33
CA TYR A 52 -3.83 4.12 0.53
C TYR A 52 -2.51 4.90 0.69
N PRO A 53 -1.46 4.33 1.33
CA PRO A 53 -0.21 5.03 1.60
C PRO A 53 0.41 5.69 0.37
N VAL A 54 0.44 4.96 -0.74
CA VAL A 54 0.99 5.39 -2.04
C VAL A 54 0.41 6.69 -2.57
N GLU A 55 -0.85 7.01 -2.28
CA GLU A 55 -1.45 8.28 -2.70
C GLU A 55 -0.86 9.45 -1.91
N ILE A 56 -0.57 9.22 -0.63
CA ILE A 56 0.10 10.19 0.25
C ILE A 56 1.58 10.29 -0.12
N GLU A 57 2.26 9.16 -0.34
CA GLU A 57 3.67 9.08 -0.75
C GLU A 57 3.89 9.88 -2.04
N HIS A 58 3.15 9.58 -3.11
CA HIS A 58 3.25 10.33 -4.37
C HIS A 58 2.98 11.83 -4.18
N ARG A 59 2.03 12.19 -3.30
CA ARG A 59 1.75 13.61 -3.02
C ARG A 59 2.89 14.27 -2.26
N LEU A 60 3.53 13.57 -1.31
CA LEU A 60 4.70 14.07 -0.59
C LEU A 60 5.91 14.20 -1.53
N GLU A 61 6.17 13.20 -2.37
CA GLU A 61 7.29 13.18 -3.33
C GLU A 61 7.14 14.23 -4.44
N SER A 62 5.93 14.72 -4.70
CA SER A 62 5.72 15.89 -5.56
C SER A 62 6.26 17.21 -4.96
N HIS A 63 6.60 17.24 -3.68
CA HIS A 63 7.13 18.41 -2.99
C HIS A 63 8.63 18.59 -3.27
N PRO A 64 9.11 19.79 -3.64
CA PRO A 64 10.49 20.00 -4.12
C PRO A 64 11.60 19.73 -3.09
N PHE A 65 11.25 19.59 -1.82
CA PHE A 65 12.18 19.34 -0.71
C PHE A 65 12.15 17.90 -0.19
N ILE A 66 11.27 17.05 -0.72
CA ILE A 66 11.16 15.65 -0.35
C ILE A 66 11.80 14.84 -1.47
N HIS A 67 12.81 14.05 -1.12
CA HIS A 67 13.44 13.12 -2.06
C HIS A 67 12.64 11.83 -2.20
N GLU A 68 12.16 11.30 -1.07
CA GLU A 68 11.43 10.04 -0.98
C GLU A 68 10.52 10.06 0.25
N ALA A 69 9.37 9.39 0.17
CA ALA A 69 8.48 9.24 1.31
C ALA A 69 7.95 7.81 1.42
N ALA A 70 7.86 7.31 2.66
CA ALA A 70 7.16 6.07 2.97
C ALA A 70 6.08 6.37 4.02
N VAL A 71 4.87 5.89 3.80
CA VAL A 71 3.73 6.10 4.69
C VAL A 71 3.28 4.77 5.26
N VAL A 72 3.14 4.72 6.58
CA VAL A 72 2.71 3.51 7.31
C VAL A 72 1.58 3.84 8.26
N GLY A 73 0.70 2.86 8.51
CA GLY A 73 -0.28 2.96 9.58
C GLY A 73 0.40 2.71 10.93
N VAL A 74 0.14 3.57 11.90
CA VAL A 74 0.48 3.34 13.31
C VAL A 74 -0.78 3.29 14.14
N ASP A 75 -0.78 2.49 15.20
CA ASP A 75 -1.94 2.30 16.06
C ASP A 75 -2.34 3.61 16.77
N ASP A 76 -3.64 3.84 16.86
CA ASP A 76 -4.24 5.00 17.53
C ASP A 76 -5.47 4.54 18.33
N ASP A 77 -5.53 4.92 19.61
CA ASP A 77 -6.55 4.44 20.56
C ASP A 77 -7.99 4.80 20.16
N GLU A 78 -8.18 5.90 19.42
CA GLU A 78 -9.51 6.38 19.02
C GLU A 78 -9.87 5.95 17.60
N LYS A 79 -8.88 5.89 16.70
CA LYS A 79 -9.12 5.81 15.25
C LYS A 79 -8.70 4.47 14.67
N GLY A 80 -8.20 3.56 15.49
CA GLY A 80 -7.62 2.29 15.07
C GLY A 80 -6.21 2.51 14.53
N GLN A 81 -6.09 3.20 13.39
CA GLN A 81 -4.80 3.58 12.82
C GLN A 81 -4.77 5.05 12.36
N ILE A 82 -3.58 5.65 12.38
CA ILE A 82 -3.30 6.93 11.75
C ILE A 82 -2.09 6.82 10.81
N PRO A 83 -2.04 7.58 9.70
CA PRO A 83 -0.88 7.58 8.83
C PRO A 83 0.31 8.30 9.47
N LYS A 84 1.48 7.68 9.39
CA LYS A 84 2.77 8.25 9.74
C LYS A 84 3.65 8.27 8.49
N ALA A 85 4.12 9.45 8.12
CA ALA A 85 5.08 9.62 7.03
C ALA A 85 6.52 9.60 7.57
N ILE A 86 7.37 8.83 6.92
CA ILE A 86 8.83 8.85 7.05
C ILE A 86 9.34 9.51 5.77
N ILE A 87 10.14 10.58 5.92
CA ILE A 87 10.52 11.46 4.82
C ILE A 87 12.04 11.50 4.74
N VAL A 88 12.57 11.32 3.53
CA VAL A 88 13.95 11.67 3.18
C VAL A 88 13.92 13.04 2.53
N LEU A 89 14.65 14.00 3.10
CA LEU A 89 14.77 15.32 2.52
C LEU A 89 15.76 15.32 1.36
N SER A 90 15.47 16.14 0.34
CA SER A 90 16.45 16.47 -0.69
C SER A 90 17.62 17.28 -0.09
N ASP A 91 18.74 17.37 -0.79
CA ASP A 91 19.97 18.04 -0.29
C ASP A 91 19.76 19.49 0.20
N ASN A 92 18.78 20.19 -0.37
CA ASN A 92 18.40 21.57 0.00
C ASN A 92 17.07 21.65 0.79
N GLY A 93 16.52 20.49 1.18
CA GLY A 93 15.21 20.37 1.79
C GLY A 93 15.20 20.80 3.26
N HIS A 94 14.11 21.44 3.68
CA HIS A 94 13.90 21.82 5.07
C HIS A 94 12.42 21.66 5.42
N LEU A 95 12.16 21.06 6.59
CA LEU A 95 10.84 21.01 7.22
C LEU A 95 10.81 22.07 8.32
N ARG A 96 9.75 22.86 8.38
CA ARG A 96 9.49 23.82 9.45
C ARG A 96 8.50 23.24 10.45
#